data_AF-A0A385SN11-F1
#
_entry.id   AF-A0A385SN11-F1
#
_cell.length_a   1.000
_cell.length_b   1.000
_cell.length_c   1.000
_cell.angle_alpha   90.00
_cell.angle_beta   90.00
_cell.angle_gamma   90.00
#
_symmetry.space_group_name_H-M   'P 1'
#
loop_
_entity.id
_entity.type
_entity.pdbx_description
1 polymer ?
#
loop_
_entity_poly.entity_id
_entity_poly.type
_entity_poly.pdbx_seq_one_letter_code
_entity_poly.pdbx_strand_id
1 'polypeptide(L)'
;MKKAIWFTFLAAIAISCLDNPDCFRLTNSEFGINFRVMGFGADEKTLDHAEISGTNITVVSTIASSIGLPLDPLSDTLQYVFHWTDGRKDSFLLGYNAKIQFVSADCGERHVFDGLDVRANTFDSLSIYSTKPTNPSSVNIQIFRCAHPDFFGVSFKHRLTSTTTEDSLVAIQSITSDFDAVITLPNDTLSSVYLPLNKKTDHVQYVFDFGSVGTRVLDITYTRQRRLWAVDACDTTTLFTALKVAKTTTLVGDTLHYKFLNKNTIDPAILNLETILN
;
A
#
# COMPACT_ATOMS: atom_id res chain seq x y z
N MET A 1 70.44 -2.57 6.41
CA MET A 1 69.70 -3.84 6.35
C MET A 1 68.79 -4.11 7.56
N LYS A 2 69.14 -3.72 8.81
CA LYS A 2 68.26 -3.93 9.99
C LYS A 2 66.85 -3.30 9.92
N LYS A 3 66.67 -2.20 9.17
CA LYS A 3 65.35 -1.54 9.01
C LYS A 3 64.37 -2.30 8.10
N ALA A 4 64.86 -3.14 7.17
CA ALA A 4 64.00 -3.85 6.22
C ALA A 4 63.26 -5.03 6.85
N ILE A 5 63.88 -5.71 7.81
CA ILE A 5 63.33 -6.87 8.53
C ILE A 5 62.14 -6.46 9.42
N TRP A 6 62.19 -5.26 10.00
CA TRP A 6 61.12 -4.74 10.86
C TRP A 6 59.84 -4.44 10.06
N PHE A 7 59.97 -3.95 8.82
CA PHE A 7 58.84 -3.73 7.92
C PHE A 7 58.18 -5.04 7.44
N THR A 8 58.97 -6.10 7.21
CA THR A 8 58.41 -7.40 6.81
C THR A 8 57.63 -8.04 7.96
N PHE A 9 58.08 -7.86 9.20
CA PHE A 9 57.38 -8.36 10.39
C PHE A 9 56.06 -7.62 10.63
N LEU A 10 56.05 -6.29 10.48
CA LEU A 10 54.82 -5.48 10.56
C LEU A 10 53.82 -5.81 9.45
N ALA A 11 54.30 -6.06 8.23
CA ALA A 11 53.45 -6.47 7.11
C ALA A 11 52.82 -7.86 7.35
N ALA A 12 53.58 -8.82 7.90
CA ALA A 12 53.06 -10.15 8.24
C ALA A 12 51.97 -10.11 9.34
N ILE A 13 52.13 -9.23 10.33
CA ILE A 13 51.11 -9.00 11.37
C ILE A 13 49.88 -8.32 10.78
N ALA A 14 50.05 -7.34 9.89
CA ALA A 14 48.92 -6.65 9.25
C ALA A 14 48.10 -7.58 8.33
N ILE A 15 48.75 -8.51 7.63
CA ILE A 15 48.06 -9.50 6.77
C ILE A 15 47.35 -10.55 7.63
N SER A 16 47.90 -10.94 8.79
CA SER A 16 47.26 -11.94 9.68
C SER A 16 45.98 -11.42 10.35
N CYS A 17 45.78 -10.10 10.45
CA CYS A 17 44.55 -9.51 10.96
C CYS A 17 43.45 -9.34 9.88
N LEU A 18 43.75 -9.65 8.62
CA LEU A 18 42.83 -9.50 7.48
C LEU A 18 42.07 -10.80 7.13
N ASP A 19 42.41 -11.93 7.76
CA ASP A 19 41.82 -13.25 7.49
C ASP A 19 40.64 -13.61 8.41
N ASN A 20 40.16 -12.69 9.26
CA ASN A 20 38.92 -12.96 10.00
C ASN A 20 37.76 -12.97 9.00
N PRO A 21 37.07 -14.11 8.80
CA PRO A 21 35.92 -14.15 7.92
C PRO A 21 34.90 -13.15 8.45
N ASP A 22 34.40 -12.27 7.59
CA ASP A 22 33.33 -11.34 7.95
C ASP A 22 32.09 -12.14 8.37
N CYS A 23 31.91 -12.36 9.67
CA CYS A 23 30.76 -13.07 10.23
C CYS A 23 29.46 -12.24 10.20
N PHE A 24 29.44 -11.14 9.44
CA PHE A 24 28.32 -10.22 9.40
C PHE A 24 27.20 -10.74 8.49
N ARG A 25 25.95 -10.63 8.95
CA ARG A 25 24.72 -10.88 8.16
C ARG A 25 24.60 -12.29 7.58
N LEU A 26 25.10 -13.28 8.31
CA LEU A 26 25.07 -14.68 7.87
C LEU A 26 23.66 -15.30 7.91
N THR A 27 22.76 -14.78 8.75
CA THR A 27 21.41 -15.29 8.96
C THR A 27 20.40 -14.54 8.09
N ASN A 28 19.50 -15.27 7.43
CA ASN A 28 18.37 -14.70 6.66
C ASN A 28 17.05 -14.85 7.44
N SER A 29 17.04 -14.36 8.68
CA SER A 29 15.93 -14.51 9.63
C SER A 29 14.74 -13.59 9.38
N GLU A 30 14.72 -12.86 8.26
CA GLU A 30 13.63 -11.96 7.91
C GLU A 30 13.27 -12.16 6.44
N PHE A 31 11.98 -12.09 6.13
CA PHE A 31 11.46 -12.07 4.77
C PHE A 31 10.65 -10.80 4.54
N GLY A 32 10.64 -10.31 3.31
CA GLY A 32 9.90 -9.09 2.96
C GLY A 32 8.55 -9.40 2.35
N ILE A 33 7.56 -8.59 2.69
CA ILE A 33 6.25 -8.53 2.06
C ILE A 33 6.09 -7.19 1.36
N ASN A 34 5.51 -7.22 0.16
CA ASN A 34 5.08 -6.01 -0.55
C ASN A 34 3.56 -6.06 -0.76
N PHE A 35 2.86 -4.99 -0.38
CA PHE A 35 1.43 -4.83 -0.58
C PHE A 35 1.16 -4.06 -1.86
N ARG A 36 0.29 -4.61 -2.69
CA ARG A 36 -0.01 -4.10 -4.03
C ARG A 36 -1.49 -4.07 -4.29
N VAL A 37 -1.86 -3.19 -5.21
CA VAL A 37 -3.18 -3.18 -5.82
C VAL A 37 -3.06 -3.83 -7.19
N MET A 38 -3.94 -4.80 -7.47
CA MET A 38 -3.92 -5.47 -8.77
C MET A 38 -4.08 -4.50 -9.92
N GLY A 39 -3.06 -4.46 -10.79
CA GLY A 39 -3.04 -3.61 -11.98
C GLY A 39 -2.50 -2.20 -11.78
N PHE A 40 -2.23 -1.75 -10.54
CA PHE A 40 -1.95 -0.33 -10.26
C PHE A 40 -0.67 -0.05 -9.46
N GLY A 41 0.00 -1.07 -8.92
CA GLY A 41 1.31 -0.93 -8.29
C GLY A 41 1.25 -1.05 -6.78
N ALA A 42 1.98 -0.18 -6.06
CA ALA A 42 2.06 -0.22 -4.60
C ALA A 42 0.72 0.15 -3.97
N ASP A 43 0.38 -0.50 -2.86
CA ASP A 43 -0.79 -0.15 -2.07
C ASP A 43 -0.49 1.07 -1.19
N GLU A 44 -1.26 2.14 -1.34
CA GLU A 44 -1.14 3.35 -0.51
C GLU A 44 -1.87 3.21 0.83
N LYS A 45 -2.69 2.15 1.02
CA LYS A 45 -3.23 1.84 2.34
C LYS A 45 -2.08 1.61 3.31
N THR A 46 -2.14 2.33 4.43
CA THR A 46 -1.11 2.24 5.46
C THR A 46 -1.37 1.00 6.32
N LEU A 47 -0.48 0.01 6.22
CA LEU A 47 -0.38 -1.03 7.25
C LEU A 47 0.06 -0.36 8.55
N ASP A 48 -0.69 -0.58 9.63
CA ASP A 48 -0.33 -0.06 10.96
C ASP A 48 0.79 -0.92 11.55
N HIS A 49 0.50 -2.20 11.81
CA HIS A 49 1.47 -3.15 12.32
C HIS A 49 1.10 -4.60 11.96
N ALA A 50 2.06 -5.50 12.15
CA ALA A 50 1.84 -6.94 12.13
C ALA A 50 2.28 -7.57 13.46
N GLU A 51 1.57 -8.60 13.90
CA GLU A 51 1.89 -9.39 15.09
C GLU A 51 2.08 -10.87 14.73
N ILE A 52 2.91 -11.56 15.51
CA ILE A 52 3.12 -13.01 15.37
C ILE A 52 2.28 -13.70 16.44
N SER A 53 1.30 -14.49 16.01
CA SER A 53 0.34 -15.16 16.89
C SER A 53 1.06 -16.06 17.90
N GLY A 54 0.68 -15.95 19.18
CA GLY A 54 1.32 -16.69 20.26
C GLY A 54 2.62 -16.07 20.80
N THR A 55 3.02 -14.89 20.31
CA THR A 55 4.17 -14.13 20.81
C THR A 55 3.76 -12.71 21.22
N ASN A 56 4.68 -11.97 21.85
CA ASN A 56 4.53 -10.54 22.11
C ASN A 56 5.26 -9.67 21.07
N ILE A 57 5.59 -10.22 19.90
CA ILE A 57 6.34 -9.52 18.86
C ILE A 57 5.36 -8.74 17.99
N THR A 58 5.58 -7.43 17.93
CA THR A 58 4.87 -6.51 17.05
C THR A 58 5.87 -5.80 16.15
N VAL A 59 5.60 -5.82 14.85
CA VAL A 59 6.42 -5.19 13.82
C VAL A 59 5.63 -4.04 13.22
N VAL A 60 6.14 -2.82 13.39
CA VAL A 60 5.56 -1.61 12.80
C VAL A 60 6.18 -1.39 11.42
N SER A 61 5.34 -1.10 10.43
CA SER A 61 5.81 -0.84 9.09
C SER A 61 6.42 0.56 8.99
N THR A 62 7.63 0.69 8.46
CA THR A 62 8.22 2.01 8.16
C THR A 62 7.80 2.53 6.79
N ILE A 63 7.30 1.64 5.93
CA ILE A 63 6.82 1.93 4.57
C ILE A 63 5.40 1.37 4.46
N ALA A 64 4.43 2.20 4.07
CA ALA A 64 3.02 1.80 4.00
C ALA A 64 2.79 0.51 3.19
N SER A 65 3.55 0.32 2.12
CA SER A 65 3.40 -0.78 1.16
C SER A 65 4.39 -1.93 1.33
N SER A 66 5.22 -1.96 2.38
CA SER A 66 6.12 -3.08 2.61
C SER A 66 6.53 -3.27 4.05
N ILE A 67 6.58 -4.53 4.50
CA ILE A 67 7.00 -4.90 5.85
C ILE A 67 7.99 -6.07 5.79
N GLY A 68 9.03 -6.02 6.62
CA GLY A 68 9.92 -7.15 6.87
C GLY A 68 9.49 -7.88 8.14
N LEU A 69 9.32 -9.20 8.09
CA LEU A 69 8.85 -9.99 9.22
C LEU A 69 9.88 -11.03 9.63
N PRO A 70 10.12 -11.23 10.95
CA PRO A 70 11.12 -12.16 11.43
C PRO A 70 10.60 -13.60 11.39
N LEU A 71 11.51 -14.56 11.20
CA LEU A 71 11.28 -16.00 11.25
C LEU A 71 11.79 -16.59 12.56
N ASP A 72 11.12 -17.63 13.05
CA ASP A 72 11.50 -18.36 14.26
C ASP A 72 12.28 -19.63 13.88
N PRO A 73 13.55 -19.80 14.30
CA PRO A 73 14.31 -21.02 14.00
C PRO A 73 13.80 -22.27 14.72
N LEU A 74 12.91 -22.13 15.70
CA LEU A 74 12.34 -23.23 16.50
C LEU A 74 10.98 -23.72 15.97
N SER A 75 10.40 -23.04 14.99
CA SER A 75 9.14 -23.40 14.36
C SER A 75 9.31 -23.62 12.86
N ASP A 76 8.47 -24.46 12.27
CA ASP A 76 8.32 -24.61 10.81
C ASP A 76 7.17 -23.78 10.24
N THR A 77 6.37 -23.17 11.14
CA THR A 77 5.17 -22.42 10.81
C THR A 77 4.98 -21.21 11.71
N LEU A 78 4.50 -20.10 11.13
CA LEU A 78 4.16 -18.88 11.86
C LEU A 78 2.89 -18.25 11.29
N GLN A 79 1.97 -17.86 12.19
CA GLN A 79 0.78 -17.12 11.81
C GLN A 79 1.00 -15.63 12.07
N TYR A 80 0.93 -14.84 11.00
CA TYR A 80 1.00 -13.39 11.07
C TYR A 80 -0.40 -12.79 11.00
N VAL A 81 -0.68 -11.82 11.85
CA VAL A 81 -1.91 -11.02 11.83
C VAL A 81 -1.53 -9.57 11.53
N PHE A 82 -2.15 -9.02 10.50
CA PHE A 82 -1.92 -7.67 9.98
C PHE A 82 -3.06 -6.78 10.41
N HIS A 83 -2.74 -5.64 11.01
CA HIS A 83 -3.69 -4.64 11.44
C HIS A 83 -3.55 -3.42 10.54
N TRP A 84 -4.67 -3.02 9.93
CA TRP A 84 -4.74 -1.86 9.04
C TRP A 84 -5.25 -0.64 9.80
N THR A 85 -4.92 0.56 9.30
CA THR A 85 -5.38 1.82 9.90
C THR A 85 -6.90 2.01 9.85
N ASP A 86 -7.59 1.31 8.94
CA ASP A 86 -9.06 1.29 8.85
C ASP A 86 -9.72 0.27 9.80
N GLY A 87 -8.92 -0.40 10.66
CA GLY A 87 -9.39 -1.40 11.62
C GLY A 87 -9.61 -2.80 11.03
N ARG A 88 -9.41 -2.98 9.72
CA ARG A 88 -9.41 -4.30 9.10
C ARG A 88 -8.28 -5.15 9.68
N LYS A 89 -8.50 -6.46 9.73
CA LYS A 89 -7.48 -7.46 10.08
C LYS A 89 -7.40 -8.51 9.00
N ASP A 90 -6.18 -8.80 8.58
CA ASP A 90 -5.88 -9.92 7.69
C ASP A 90 -4.86 -10.84 8.35
N SER A 91 -4.76 -12.08 7.90
CA SER A 91 -3.76 -13.01 8.42
C SER A 91 -3.29 -13.97 7.35
N PHE A 92 -2.09 -14.52 7.54
CA PHE A 92 -1.69 -15.72 6.84
C PHE A 92 -0.78 -16.60 7.69
N LEU A 93 -0.83 -17.90 7.41
CA LEU A 93 0.01 -18.94 7.98
C LEU A 93 1.16 -19.23 7.01
N LEU A 94 2.35 -18.81 7.40
CA LEU A 94 3.60 -19.09 6.69
C LEU A 94 4.13 -20.46 7.11
N GLY A 95 4.57 -21.27 6.17
CA GLY A 95 5.43 -22.43 6.38
C GLY A 95 6.83 -22.18 5.80
N TYR A 96 7.85 -22.78 6.41
CA TYR A 96 9.23 -22.70 5.94
C TYR A 96 10.10 -23.82 6.54
N ASN A 97 11.32 -24.00 6.02
CA ASN A 97 12.32 -24.88 6.61
C ASN A 97 13.41 -24.06 7.28
N ALA A 98 13.72 -24.37 8.54
CA ALA A 98 14.89 -23.85 9.24
C ALA A 98 16.00 -24.90 9.26
N LYS A 99 17.21 -24.54 8.82
CA LYS A 99 18.40 -25.40 8.86
C LYS A 99 19.50 -24.72 9.64
N ILE A 100 20.13 -25.44 10.55
CA ILE A 100 21.34 -24.98 11.25
C ILE A 100 22.54 -25.28 10.34
N GLN A 101 23.42 -24.29 10.15
CA GLN A 101 24.69 -24.45 9.46
C GLN A 101 25.82 -23.94 10.34
N PHE A 102 26.87 -24.74 10.51
CA PHE A 102 28.10 -24.30 11.15
C PHE A 102 28.99 -23.62 10.11
N VAL A 103 29.30 -22.34 10.30
CA VAL A 103 30.08 -21.56 9.33
C VAL A 103 31.58 -21.80 9.55
N SER A 104 32.04 -21.59 10.77
CA SER A 104 33.41 -21.84 11.21
C SER A 104 33.44 -21.93 12.74
N ALA A 105 34.58 -22.30 13.31
CA ALA A 105 34.77 -22.29 14.76
C ALA A 105 34.58 -20.87 15.36
N ASP A 106 34.97 -19.83 14.60
CA ASP A 106 34.93 -18.44 15.05
C ASP A 106 33.56 -17.79 14.85
N CYS A 107 32.86 -18.08 13.75
CA CYS A 107 31.54 -17.50 13.46
C CYS A 107 30.39 -18.26 14.12
N GLY A 108 30.61 -19.51 14.54
CA GLY A 108 29.60 -20.35 15.17
C GLY A 108 28.54 -20.87 14.20
N GLU A 109 27.35 -21.16 14.76
CA GLU A 109 26.19 -21.63 14.01
C GLU A 109 25.36 -20.47 13.46
N ARG A 110 24.68 -20.73 12.34
CA ARG A 110 23.68 -19.84 11.75
C ARG A 110 22.43 -20.60 11.36
N HIS A 111 21.30 -19.89 11.34
CA HIS A 111 20.05 -20.42 10.80
C HIS A 111 19.88 -19.96 9.35
N VAL A 112 19.63 -20.92 8.47
CA VAL A 112 19.28 -20.68 7.08
C VAL A 112 17.85 -21.10 6.87
N PHE A 113 17.04 -20.14 6.43
CA PHE A 113 15.63 -20.34 6.12
C PHE A 113 15.45 -20.51 4.61
N ASP A 114 14.63 -21.49 4.21
CA ASP A 114 14.23 -21.71 2.82
C ASP A 114 12.81 -22.29 2.72
N GLY A 115 12.31 -22.43 1.49
CA GLY A 115 11.03 -23.08 1.24
C GLY A 115 9.84 -22.31 1.82
N LEU A 116 9.88 -20.97 1.77
CA LEU A 116 8.72 -20.16 2.17
C LEU A 116 7.49 -20.58 1.36
N ASP A 117 6.40 -20.87 2.08
CA ASP A 117 5.13 -21.30 1.53
C ASP A 117 3.98 -20.70 2.33
N VAL A 118 2.89 -20.29 1.67
CA VAL A 118 1.72 -19.75 2.37
C VAL A 118 0.65 -20.83 2.45
N ARG A 119 0.51 -21.43 3.63
CA ARG A 119 -0.38 -22.58 3.87
C ARG A 119 -1.85 -22.19 4.01
N ALA A 120 -2.12 -20.98 4.53
CA ALA A 120 -3.48 -20.43 4.66
C ALA A 120 -3.41 -18.90 4.70
N ASN A 121 -4.44 -18.20 4.23
CA ASN A 121 -4.50 -16.74 4.27
C ASN A 121 -5.93 -16.20 4.18
N THR A 122 -6.12 -14.94 4.57
CA THR A 122 -7.40 -14.20 4.43
C THR A 122 -7.32 -13.06 3.42
N PHE A 123 -6.21 -12.94 2.68
CA PHE A 123 -6.03 -11.89 1.69
C PHE A 123 -6.75 -12.24 0.39
N ASP A 124 -7.06 -11.22 -0.42
CA ASP A 124 -7.70 -11.43 -1.72
C ASP A 124 -6.81 -12.28 -2.64
N SER A 125 -5.51 -11.97 -2.70
CA SER A 125 -4.56 -12.71 -3.51
C SER A 125 -3.14 -12.55 -2.99
N LEU A 126 -2.31 -13.56 -3.24
CA LEU A 126 -0.88 -13.51 -2.93
C LEU A 126 -0.06 -14.24 -3.99
N SER A 127 1.19 -13.82 -4.12
CA SER A 127 2.18 -14.45 -4.98
C SER A 127 3.49 -14.56 -4.23
N ILE A 128 4.08 -15.76 -4.22
CA ILE A 128 5.42 -15.98 -3.69
C ILE A 128 6.42 -15.59 -4.79
N TYR A 129 7.15 -14.50 -4.57
CA TYR A 129 8.18 -14.01 -5.49
C TYR A 129 9.51 -14.75 -5.30
N SER A 130 9.87 -15.06 -4.06
CA SER A 130 11.05 -15.86 -3.71
C SER A 130 10.79 -16.71 -2.48
N THR A 131 11.12 -17.99 -2.56
CA THR A 131 11.03 -18.95 -1.44
C THR A 131 12.24 -18.92 -0.50
N LYS A 132 13.23 -18.06 -0.78
CA LYS A 132 14.46 -17.93 0.02
C LYS A 132 14.59 -16.48 0.49
N PRO A 133 14.51 -16.22 1.80
CA PRO A 133 14.82 -14.90 2.34
C PRO A 133 16.28 -14.52 2.09
N THR A 134 16.55 -13.23 2.00
CA THR A 134 17.90 -12.66 1.81
C THR A 134 18.27 -11.77 3.00
N ASN A 135 19.56 -11.47 3.16
CA ASN A 135 20.02 -10.46 4.11
C ASN A 135 20.90 -9.41 3.37
N PRO A 136 20.44 -8.15 3.21
CA PRO A 136 19.22 -7.58 3.77
C PRO A 136 17.95 -8.21 3.18
N SER A 137 16.86 -8.12 3.94
CA SER A 137 15.55 -8.62 3.53
C SER A 137 15.14 -8.02 2.18
N SER A 138 14.64 -8.87 1.29
CA SER A 138 14.07 -8.49 -0.01
C SER A 138 12.62 -8.95 -0.08
N VAL A 139 11.90 -8.55 -1.13
CA VAL A 139 10.51 -8.96 -1.30
C VAL A 139 10.45 -10.45 -1.61
N ASN A 140 9.91 -11.21 -0.68
CA ASN A 140 9.66 -12.65 -0.82
C ASN A 140 8.21 -12.93 -1.20
N ILE A 141 7.27 -12.17 -0.65
CA ILE A 141 5.84 -12.36 -0.86
C ILE A 141 5.23 -11.04 -1.34
N GLN A 142 4.37 -11.12 -2.35
CA GLN A 142 3.55 -10.02 -2.80
C GLN A 142 2.10 -10.32 -2.44
N ILE A 143 1.49 -9.43 -1.68
CA ILE A 143 0.08 -9.49 -1.34
C ILE A 143 -0.65 -8.49 -2.22
N PHE A 144 -1.70 -8.96 -2.88
CA PHE A 144 -2.51 -8.16 -3.77
C PHE A 144 -3.90 -8.00 -3.19
N ARG A 145 -4.35 -6.75 -3.05
CA ARG A 145 -5.77 -6.46 -2.85
C ARG A 145 -6.49 -6.27 -4.17
N CYS A 146 -7.78 -6.57 -4.16
CA CYS A 146 -8.67 -6.19 -5.24
C CYS A 146 -8.68 -4.66 -5.38
N ALA A 147 -8.69 -4.18 -6.62
CA ALA A 147 -8.98 -2.77 -6.88
C ALA A 147 -10.49 -2.53 -6.70
N HIS A 148 -10.84 -1.38 -6.13
CA HIS A 148 -12.22 -0.90 -5.98
C HIS A 148 -12.50 0.25 -6.96
N PRO A 149 -12.51 0.01 -8.28
CA PRO A 149 -12.66 1.06 -9.29
C PRO A 149 -14.01 1.78 -9.22
N ASP A 150 -14.91 1.36 -8.34
CA ASP A 150 -16.22 1.91 -8.10
C ASP A 150 -16.24 3.16 -7.22
N PHE A 151 -15.10 3.77 -6.97
CA PHE A 151 -15.01 5.06 -6.28
C PHE A 151 -14.26 6.09 -7.11
N PHE A 152 -14.64 7.34 -6.92
CA PHE A 152 -14.10 8.52 -7.57
C PHE A 152 -13.69 9.55 -6.52
N GLY A 153 -12.42 9.95 -6.50
CA GLY A 153 -11.91 10.94 -5.56
C GLY A 153 -12.13 12.39 -6.03
N VAL A 154 -12.72 13.22 -5.17
CA VAL A 154 -12.84 14.66 -5.33
C VAL A 154 -11.95 15.33 -4.29
N SER A 155 -11.02 16.18 -4.72
CA SER A 155 -10.22 17.04 -3.84
C SER A 155 -10.66 18.50 -3.97
N PHE A 156 -10.73 19.18 -2.84
CA PHE A 156 -11.02 20.59 -2.73
C PHE A 156 -9.70 21.34 -2.59
N LYS A 157 -9.46 22.26 -3.53
CA LYS A 157 -8.24 23.06 -3.58
C LYS A 157 -8.60 24.54 -3.58
N HIS A 158 -7.78 25.36 -2.93
CA HIS A 158 -7.87 26.82 -3.04
C HIS A 158 -6.79 27.34 -3.99
N ARG A 159 -7.13 28.33 -4.81
CA ARG A 159 -6.17 28.94 -5.74
C ARG A 159 -5.34 30.02 -5.02
N LEU A 160 -4.04 29.77 -4.86
CA LEU A 160 -3.11 30.75 -4.32
C LEU A 160 -2.61 31.73 -5.37
N THR A 161 -2.31 31.23 -6.57
CA THR A 161 -1.85 32.02 -7.72
C THR A 161 -2.47 31.49 -9.01
N SER A 162 -2.14 32.08 -10.17
CA SER A 162 -2.60 31.55 -11.47
C SER A 162 -2.14 30.11 -11.77
N THR A 163 -1.09 29.63 -11.10
CA THR A 163 -0.49 28.30 -11.36
C THR A 163 -0.37 27.40 -10.13
N THR A 164 -0.60 27.94 -8.92
CA THR A 164 -0.47 27.18 -7.67
C THR A 164 -1.79 27.06 -6.93
N THR A 165 -2.03 25.85 -6.42
CA THR A 165 -3.20 25.50 -5.61
C THR A 165 -2.76 24.79 -4.34
N GLU A 166 -3.51 24.96 -3.26
CA GLU A 166 -3.30 24.29 -1.98
C GLU A 166 -4.55 23.49 -1.58
N ASP A 167 -4.42 22.50 -0.69
CA ASP A 167 -5.59 21.80 -0.13
C ASP A 167 -6.48 22.76 0.66
N SER A 168 -7.79 22.71 0.41
CA SER A 168 -8.78 23.51 1.11
C SER A 168 -9.65 22.61 1.97
N LEU A 169 -9.78 22.94 3.25
CA LEU A 169 -10.70 22.26 4.15
C LEU A 169 -12.12 22.80 3.95
N VAL A 170 -13.04 21.95 3.53
CA VAL A 170 -14.46 22.29 3.35
C VAL A 170 -15.32 21.60 4.40
N ALA A 171 -16.31 22.32 4.92
CA ALA A 171 -17.34 21.77 5.79
C ALA A 171 -18.52 21.29 4.93
N ILE A 172 -18.75 19.98 4.89
CA ILE A 172 -19.83 19.35 4.14
C ILE A 172 -20.78 18.71 5.15
N GLN A 173 -22.05 19.14 5.15
CA GLN A 173 -23.06 18.57 6.06
C GLN A 173 -23.56 17.22 5.56
N SER A 174 -23.79 17.09 4.26
CA SER A 174 -24.21 15.83 3.66
C SER A 174 -23.84 15.75 2.18
N ILE A 175 -23.72 14.53 1.67
CA ILE A 175 -23.67 14.25 0.25
C ILE A 175 -24.72 13.18 -0.03
N THR A 176 -25.59 13.44 -0.99
CA THR A 176 -26.57 12.45 -1.47
C THR A 176 -26.29 12.14 -2.94
N SER A 177 -26.65 10.93 -3.37
CA SER A 177 -26.58 10.50 -4.76
C SER A 177 -27.97 10.22 -5.32
N ASP A 178 -28.10 10.23 -6.64
CA ASP A 178 -29.32 9.83 -7.38
C ASP A 178 -29.52 8.31 -7.45
N PHE A 179 -28.72 7.55 -6.72
CA PHE A 179 -28.83 6.11 -6.55
C PHE A 179 -28.54 5.71 -5.10
N ASP A 180 -28.92 4.49 -4.72
CA ASP A 180 -28.75 3.96 -3.37
C ASP A 180 -27.27 3.69 -3.07
N ALA A 181 -26.60 4.66 -2.45
CA ALA A 181 -25.20 4.63 -2.10
C ALA A 181 -24.99 5.17 -0.68
N VAL A 182 -24.17 4.47 0.09
CA VAL A 182 -23.76 4.93 1.42
C VAL A 182 -22.51 5.79 1.27
N ILE A 183 -22.64 7.08 1.59
CA ILE A 183 -21.52 8.03 1.60
C ILE A 183 -21.24 8.39 3.05
N THR A 184 -20.09 7.97 3.56
CA THR A 184 -19.66 8.29 4.93
C THR A 184 -18.78 9.54 4.88
N LEU A 185 -19.20 10.57 5.61
CA LEU A 185 -18.39 11.77 5.82
C LEU A 185 -17.71 11.73 7.19
N PRO A 186 -16.42 12.08 7.28
CA PRO A 186 -15.82 12.38 8.56
C PRO A 186 -16.45 13.67 9.13
N ASN A 187 -16.66 13.71 10.45
CA ASN A 187 -17.25 14.87 11.11
C ASN A 187 -16.25 16.04 11.09
N ASP A 188 -16.74 17.23 10.76
CA ASP A 188 -16.08 18.56 10.81
C ASP A 188 -15.64 19.14 9.46
N THR A 189 -14.49 18.75 8.91
CA THR A 189 -13.97 19.31 7.64
C THR A 189 -13.09 18.32 6.91
N LEU A 190 -13.05 18.40 5.58
CA LEU A 190 -12.27 17.50 4.74
C LEU A 190 -11.66 18.24 3.54
N SER A 191 -10.49 17.78 3.07
CA SER A 191 -9.85 18.27 1.83
C SER A 191 -10.13 17.38 0.62
N SER A 192 -10.70 16.19 0.85
CA SER A 192 -11.12 15.28 -0.20
C SER A 192 -12.22 14.34 0.26
N VAL A 193 -13.02 13.86 -0.70
CA VAL A 193 -14.05 12.85 -0.51
C VAL A 193 -13.99 11.81 -1.63
N TYR A 194 -14.28 10.55 -1.30
CA TYR A 194 -14.41 9.46 -2.26
C TYR A 194 -15.87 9.12 -2.45
N LEU A 195 -16.33 9.13 -3.70
CA LEU A 195 -17.73 8.98 -4.05
C LEU A 195 -17.96 7.72 -4.89
N PRO A 196 -18.96 6.88 -4.55
CA PRO A 196 -19.20 5.61 -5.25
C PRO A 196 -19.85 5.80 -6.62
N LEU A 197 -19.28 5.26 -7.70
CA LEU A 197 -19.90 5.35 -9.04
C LEU A 197 -21.05 4.36 -9.22
N ASN A 198 -22.11 4.78 -9.91
CA ASN A 198 -23.27 3.95 -10.19
C ASN A 198 -22.94 2.87 -11.24
N LYS A 199 -22.98 1.60 -10.84
CA LYS A 199 -22.70 0.44 -11.71
C LYS A 199 -23.80 0.16 -12.74
N LYS A 200 -25.00 0.74 -12.57
CA LYS A 200 -26.20 0.47 -13.40
C LYS A 200 -26.40 1.48 -14.54
N THR A 201 -25.92 2.71 -14.38
CA THR A 201 -26.00 3.80 -15.36
C THR A 201 -24.60 4.29 -15.74
N ASP A 202 -24.48 5.05 -16.83
CA ASP A 202 -23.26 5.72 -17.31
C ASP A 202 -23.15 7.18 -16.83
N HIS A 203 -23.93 7.50 -15.80
CA HIS A 203 -24.13 8.82 -15.24
C HIS A 203 -24.46 8.69 -13.75
N VAL A 204 -23.99 9.65 -12.97
CA VAL A 204 -24.31 9.81 -11.55
C VAL A 204 -24.38 11.29 -11.20
N GLN A 205 -25.34 11.64 -10.36
CA GLN A 205 -25.46 12.97 -9.79
C GLN A 205 -25.29 12.91 -8.28
N TYR A 206 -24.42 13.78 -7.74
CA TYR A 206 -24.28 14.02 -6.32
C TYR A 206 -24.76 15.43 -5.96
N VAL A 207 -25.47 15.52 -4.85
CA VAL A 207 -25.85 16.81 -4.24
C VAL A 207 -25.09 16.96 -2.94
N PHE A 208 -24.23 17.97 -2.90
CA PHE A 208 -23.45 18.38 -1.75
C PHE A 208 -24.21 19.45 -0.99
N ASP A 209 -24.43 19.25 0.31
CA ASP A 209 -24.97 20.27 1.21
C ASP A 209 -23.85 20.89 2.02
N PHE A 210 -23.57 22.18 1.76
CA PHE A 210 -22.59 22.98 2.50
C PHE A 210 -23.24 23.82 3.61
N GLY A 211 -24.46 23.47 4.04
CA GLY A 211 -25.19 24.16 5.10
C GLY A 211 -25.63 25.56 4.69
N SER A 212 -25.12 26.59 5.38
CA SER A 212 -25.48 27.98 5.10
C SER A 212 -25.07 28.48 3.70
N VAL A 213 -24.09 27.82 3.07
CA VAL A 213 -23.66 28.10 1.68
C VAL A 213 -24.64 27.52 0.64
N GLY A 214 -25.54 26.63 1.09
CA GLY A 214 -26.55 25.95 0.28
C GLY A 214 -26.01 24.71 -0.44
N THR A 215 -26.86 24.12 -1.28
CA THR A 215 -26.53 22.89 -2.00
C THR A 215 -25.79 23.17 -3.31
N ARG A 216 -24.90 22.26 -3.72
CA ARG A 216 -24.27 22.24 -5.05
C ARG A 216 -24.36 20.84 -5.66
N VAL A 217 -24.30 20.78 -6.98
CA VAL A 217 -24.48 19.54 -7.74
C VAL A 217 -23.17 19.17 -8.42
N LEU A 218 -22.75 17.92 -8.28
CA LEU A 218 -21.71 17.29 -9.10
C LEU A 218 -22.34 16.24 -10.00
N ASP A 219 -22.29 16.49 -11.29
CA ASP A 219 -22.86 15.61 -12.30
C ASP A 219 -21.71 15.01 -13.12
N ILE A 220 -21.59 13.69 -13.10
CA ILE A 220 -20.50 12.94 -13.72
C ILE A 220 -21.07 11.97 -14.74
N THR A 221 -20.47 11.96 -15.92
CA THR A 221 -20.70 10.94 -16.97
C THR A 221 -19.45 10.11 -17.19
N TYR A 222 -19.62 8.84 -17.53
CA TYR A 222 -18.50 7.91 -17.72
C TYR A 222 -18.88 6.71 -18.59
N THR A 223 -17.87 6.05 -19.16
CA THR A 223 -18.05 4.79 -19.89
C THR A 223 -17.75 3.61 -18.96
N ARG A 224 -18.70 2.67 -18.86
CA ARG A 224 -18.53 1.42 -18.12
C ARG A 224 -17.90 0.34 -18.99
N GLN A 225 -16.88 -0.33 -18.47
CA GLN A 225 -16.26 -1.50 -19.08
C GLN A 225 -16.21 -2.63 -18.06
N ARG A 226 -16.89 -3.75 -18.35
CA ARG A 226 -16.75 -4.95 -17.51
C ARG A 226 -15.39 -5.57 -17.76
N ARG A 227 -14.64 -5.81 -16.69
CA ARG A 227 -13.35 -6.49 -16.76
C ARG A 227 -13.32 -7.62 -15.75
N LEU A 228 -12.98 -8.81 -16.24
CA LEU A 228 -12.57 -9.92 -15.40
C LEU A 228 -11.16 -9.62 -14.91
N TRP A 229 -10.97 -9.63 -13.59
CA TRP A 229 -9.63 -9.70 -13.04
C TRP A 229 -9.01 -11.05 -13.39
N ALA A 230 -7.69 -11.10 -13.53
CA ALA A 230 -6.99 -12.35 -13.79
C ALA A 230 -7.01 -13.30 -12.57
N VAL A 231 -7.46 -12.81 -11.41
CA VAL A 231 -7.52 -13.57 -10.16
C VAL A 231 -8.97 -13.74 -9.75
N ASP A 232 -9.38 -14.99 -9.59
CA ASP A 232 -10.77 -15.39 -9.33
C ASP A 232 -11.34 -14.75 -8.05
N ALA A 233 -10.49 -14.45 -7.06
CA ALA A 233 -10.90 -13.86 -5.79
C ALA A 233 -11.48 -12.45 -5.89
N CYS A 234 -11.22 -11.71 -6.98
CA CYS A 234 -11.65 -10.32 -7.10
C CYS A 234 -12.92 -10.09 -7.93
N ASP A 235 -13.62 -11.17 -8.24
CA ASP A 235 -14.85 -11.17 -9.02
C ASP A 235 -14.74 -10.37 -10.35
N THR A 236 -15.85 -10.25 -11.06
CA THR A 236 -15.95 -9.26 -12.14
C THR A 236 -16.11 -7.87 -11.55
N THR A 237 -15.25 -6.95 -11.97
CA THR A 237 -15.42 -5.53 -11.63
C THR A 237 -15.86 -4.72 -12.83
N THR A 238 -16.48 -3.57 -12.55
CA THR A 238 -16.77 -2.57 -13.59
C THR A 238 -15.72 -1.47 -13.49
N LEU A 239 -14.91 -1.34 -14.54
CA LEU A 239 -14.03 -0.20 -14.71
C LEU A 239 -14.83 0.98 -15.26
N PHE A 240 -14.56 2.17 -14.75
CA PHE A 240 -15.13 3.41 -15.26
C PHE A 240 -14.02 4.22 -15.94
N THR A 241 -14.29 4.60 -17.18
CA THR A 241 -13.34 5.26 -18.06
C THR A 241 -13.97 6.50 -18.66
N ALA A 242 -13.15 7.39 -19.21
CA ALA A 242 -13.62 8.61 -19.88
C ALA A 242 -14.52 9.48 -18.98
N LEU A 243 -14.19 9.59 -17.69
CA LEU A 243 -14.92 10.43 -16.74
C LEU A 243 -14.96 11.89 -17.23
N LYS A 244 -16.14 12.50 -17.12
CA LYS A 244 -16.40 13.90 -17.50
C LYS A 244 -17.38 14.54 -16.52
N VAL A 245 -17.12 15.80 -16.17
CA VAL A 245 -18.07 16.65 -15.45
C VAL A 245 -19.08 17.20 -16.44
N ALA A 246 -20.37 17.01 -16.18
CA ALA A 246 -21.44 17.52 -17.03
C ALA A 246 -21.68 19.03 -16.81
N LYS A 247 -22.28 19.70 -17.80
CA LYS A 247 -22.56 21.15 -17.77
C LYS A 247 -23.53 21.59 -16.67
N THR A 248 -24.30 20.66 -16.12
CA THR A 248 -25.23 20.83 -15.01
C THR A 248 -24.54 20.93 -13.65
N THR A 249 -23.23 20.66 -13.58
CA THR A 249 -22.45 20.73 -12.35
C THR A 249 -22.30 22.16 -11.86
N THR A 250 -22.59 22.35 -10.57
CA THR A 250 -22.45 23.61 -9.82
C THR A 250 -21.50 23.49 -8.62
N LEU A 251 -20.76 22.38 -8.48
CA LEU A 251 -19.89 22.12 -7.32
C LEU A 251 -18.90 23.27 -7.02
N VAL A 252 -18.32 23.88 -8.05
CA VAL A 252 -17.60 25.17 -8.00
C VAL A 252 -18.59 26.27 -8.39
N GLY A 253 -18.42 27.48 -7.84
CA GLY A 253 -19.16 28.67 -8.28
C GLY A 253 -18.97 29.00 -9.77
N ASP A 254 -19.41 30.17 -10.21
CA ASP A 254 -19.62 30.53 -11.64
C ASP A 254 -18.42 30.37 -12.60
N THR A 255 -17.21 30.07 -12.08
CA THR A 255 -16.02 29.73 -12.86
C THR A 255 -15.71 28.24 -12.79
N LEU A 256 -15.98 27.53 -13.89
CA LEU A 256 -15.73 26.09 -14.12
C LEU A 256 -14.22 25.75 -14.11
N HIS A 257 -13.57 25.75 -12.95
CA HIS A 257 -12.18 25.32 -12.81
C HIS A 257 -12.12 23.90 -12.21
N TYR A 258 -12.52 22.93 -13.02
CA TYR A 258 -12.29 21.51 -12.75
C TYR A 258 -11.02 21.05 -13.45
N LYS A 259 -10.16 20.34 -12.74
CA LYS A 259 -9.00 19.67 -13.33
C LYS A 259 -9.06 18.20 -13.00
N PHE A 260 -9.27 17.37 -14.04
CA PHE A 260 -9.13 15.94 -13.88
C PHE A 260 -7.66 15.59 -13.71
N LEU A 261 -7.32 14.96 -12.60
CA LEU A 261 -6.01 14.37 -12.35
C LEU A 261 -5.90 13.00 -13.04
N ASN A 262 -6.98 12.22 -12.98
CA ASN A 262 -7.10 10.95 -13.70
C ASN A 262 -8.52 10.76 -14.23
N LYS A 263 -8.64 10.49 -15.54
CA LYS A 263 -9.93 10.29 -16.24
C LYS A 263 -10.47 8.87 -16.16
N ASN A 264 -9.81 7.99 -15.41
CA ASN A 264 -10.21 6.61 -15.17
C ASN A 264 -10.21 6.35 -13.65
N THR A 265 -11.24 5.67 -13.12
CA THR A 265 -11.24 5.21 -11.74
C THR A 265 -10.64 3.82 -11.71
N ILE A 266 -9.34 3.76 -11.43
CA ILE A 266 -8.61 2.51 -11.42
C ILE A 266 -8.14 2.10 -10.03
N ASP A 267 -8.08 3.03 -9.08
CA ASP A 267 -8.09 2.81 -7.63
C ASP A 267 -8.77 4.01 -6.95
N PRO A 268 -9.57 3.82 -5.88
CA PRO A 268 -10.14 4.91 -5.07
C PRO A 268 -9.07 5.88 -4.59
N ALA A 269 -7.86 5.43 -4.25
CA ALA A 269 -6.80 6.25 -3.67
C ALA A 269 -6.35 7.39 -4.60
N ILE A 270 -6.58 7.26 -5.90
CA ILE A 270 -6.20 8.30 -6.86
C ILE A 270 -7.29 9.37 -6.88
N LEU A 271 -6.98 10.56 -6.35
CA LEU A 271 -7.79 11.76 -6.57
C LEU A 271 -8.03 11.94 -8.07
N ASN A 272 -9.28 11.98 -8.50
CA ASN A 272 -9.63 12.06 -9.91
C ASN A 272 -9.94 13.49 -10.36
N LEU A 273 -10.43 14.33 -9.44
CA LEU A 273 -10.92 15.67 -9.74
C LEU A 273 -10.45 16.68 -8.69
N GLU A 274 -9.73 17.70 -9.14
CA GLU A 274 -9.47 18.91 -8.37
C GLU A 274 -10.57 19.93 -8.63
N THR A 275 -11.20 20.36 -7.54
CA THR A 275 -12.20 21.41 -7.47
C THR A 275 -11.51 22.65 -6.95
N ILE A 276 -11.26 23.65 -7.82
CA ILE A 276 -10.56 24.87 -7.44
C ILE A 276 -11.59 25.91 -6.95
N LEU A 277 -11.58 26.18 -5.65
CA LEU A 277 -12.35 27.23 -5.00
C LEU A 277 -11.60 28.56 -5.15
N ASN A 278 -12.34 29.63 -5.47
CA ASN A 278 -11.85 31.01 -5.46
C ASN A 278 -12.14 31.68 -4.12
#